data_AF-A0A485LPC0-F1
#
_entry.id   AF-A0A485LPC0-F1
#
_cell.length_a   1.000
_cell.length_b   1.000
_cell.length_c   1.000
_cell.angle_alpha   90.00
_cell.angle_beta   90.00
_cell.angle_gamma   90.00
#
_symmetry.space_group_name_H-M   'P 1'
#
loop_
_entity.id
_entity.type
_entity.pdbx_description
1 polymer ?
#
loop_
_entity_poly.entity_id
_entity_poly.type
_entity_poly.pdbx_seq_one_letter_code
_entity_poly.pdbx_strand_id
1 'polypeptide(L)'
;MPPMTACLQVLATADLLVSIAQFQPGHLHEDFMPLHKIRAPTLSSSIRFPAAEMATIGSLLSRWYEQCGSPSRVRRLCAALPHMPSILVLDAVYHGRLDVCQFLHATFDWNEFQALPLLDVAASGNQLAVLGWLESIAFPARGWRHAVVWCAQLNHAAMLEHLIDHRGLLCPSDAADAAAASGHLALLQWLLTRTTCSSVAMDDAAAHGHLDIVVFLHDRGARCSRHALSDALKGHHWDVARFLVAHRTEGVFPQFPTWVARSGDVDVARFLHELSSIRWTTQIMDEAASLGHLALVQWLHSHSPVGCTTVAMDYAAAKGHLEVVQFLVETRRMVHCVETGLVQAATNGHIDVVHYLLHKLPRGACTQEALNKAASNGQTKVVQYFLARLHRDIDPSEALVAAACKHNASMVQLLFDECGPQVLEDVLEKKGIWMRGFASDAVAFLKTSCPHVWAAPSVA
;
A
#
# COMPACT_ATOMS: atom_id res chain seq x y z
N MET A 1 -40.28 31.10 -7.50
CA MET A 1 -39.85 31.55 -6.15
C MET A 1 -40.07 33.05 -6.06
N PRO A 2 -40.57 33.60 -4.94
CA PRO A 2 -40.67 35.04 -4.81
C PRO A 2 -39.25 35.64 -4.90
N PRO A 3 -39.10 36.86 -5.47
CA PRO A 3 -37.81 37.53 -5.51
C PRO A 3 -37.30 37.70 -4.08
N MET A 4 -36.06 37.31 -3.83
CA MET A 4 -35.39 37.57 -2.55
C MET A 4 -35.57 39.06 -2.25
N THR A 5 -36.11 39.37 -1.07
CA THR A 5 -36.22 40.75 -0.61
C THR A 5 -34.84 41.38 -0.60
N ALA A 6 -34.75 42.70 -0.81
CA ALA A 6 -33.47 43.43 -0.79
C ALA A 6 -32.64 43.13 0.47
N CYS A 7 -33.31 42.83 1.59
CA CYS A 7 -32.69 42.37 2.83
C CYS A 7 -31.95 41.03 2.70
N LEU A 8 -32.53 40.04 1.99
CA LEU A 8 -31.89 38.75 1.73
C LEU A 8 -30.72 38.85 0.74
N GLN A 9 -30.78 39.78 -0.23
CA GLN A 9 -29.66 40.05 -1.13
C GLN A 9 -28.48 40.69 -0.40
N VAL A 10 -28.74 41.61 0.54
CA VAL A 10 -27.71 42.23 1.38
C VAL A 10 -27.08 41.19 2.32
N LEU A 11 -27.87 40.31 2.93
CA LEU A 11 -27.36 39.22 3.78
C LEU A 11 -26.48 38.20 3.04
N ALA A 12 -26.64 38.06 1.73
CA ALA A 12 -25.86 37.14 0.89
C ALA A 12 -24.57 37.76 0.32
N THR A 13 -24.28 39.04 0.60
CA THR A 13 -23.03 39.67 0.13
C THR A 13 -21.81 39.16 0.90
N ALA A 14 -20.71 38.92 0.17
CA ALA A 14 -19.48 38.37 0.75
C ALA A 14 -18.94 39.23 1.91
N ASP A 15 -19.00 40.56 1.77
CA ASP A 15 -18.49 41.51 2.78
C ASP A 15 -19.31 41.47 4.08
N LEU A 16 -20.64 41.35 3.95
CA LEU A 16 -21.52 41.23 5.11
C LEU A 16 -21.45 39.83 5.73
N LEU A 17 -21.26 38.77 4.94
CA LEU A 17 -21.00 37.42 5.43
C LEU A 17 -19.71 37.34 6.26
N VAL A 18 -18.63 37.97 5.80
CA VAL A 18 -17.36 38.08 6.53
C VAL A 18 -17.56 38.84 7.84
N SER A 19 -18.28 39.96 7.81
CA SER A 19 -18.58 40.80 8.98
C SER A 19 -19.54 40.13 9.96
N ILE A 20 -20.59 39.45 9.48
CA ILE A 20 -21.53 38.70 10.32
C ILE A 20 -20.81 37.55 11.00
N ALA A 21 -19.97 36.80 10.29
CA ALA A 21 -19.25 35.70 10.89
C ALA A 21 -18.11 36.15 11.84
N GLN A 22 -17.65 37.40 11.76
CA GLN A 22 -16.84 38.03 12.83
C GLN A 22 -17.64 38.27 14.12
N PHE A 23 -18.97 38.42 14.03
CA PHE A 23 -19.88 38.64 15.17
C PHE A 23 -20.73 37.42 15.56
N GLN A 24 -20.74 36.35 14.75
CA GLN A 24 -21.33 35.06 15.06
C GLN A 24 -20.27 34.14 15.68
N PRO A 25 -20.59 33.34 16.71
CA PRO A 25 -19.75 32.24 17.13
C PRO A 25 -19.82 31.16 16.04
N GLY A 26 -19.03 31.29 14.98
CA GLY A 26 -19.23 30.47 13.78
C GLY A 26 -18.38 30.77 12.53
N HIS A 27 -17.42 31.70 12.54
CA HIS A 27 -16.16 31.37 11.85
C HIS A 27 -15.53 30.23 12.62
N LEU A 28 -14.95 29.24 11.93
CA LEU A 28 -14.09 28.26 12.59
C LEU A 28 -13.04 29.10 13.33
N HIS A 29 -13.21 29.19 14.64
CA HIS A 29 -12.29 29.84 15.54
C HIS A 29 -10.89 29.44 15.06
N GLU A 30 -10.04 30.39 14.68
CA GLU A 30 -8.78 30.07 13.97
C GLU A 30 -7.93 29.09 14.79
N ASP A 31 -8.06 29.10 16.11
CA ASP A 31 -7.50 28.16 17.07
C ASP A 31 -8.09 26.74 17.00
N PHE A 32 -9.26 26.52 16.40
CA PHE A 32 -9.85 25.21 16.14
C PHE A 32 -9.39 24.65 14.78
N MET A 33 -8.91 25.49 13.85
CA MET A 33 -8.42 25.05 12.55
C MET A 33 -7.25 24.06 12.64
N PRO A 34 -6.31 24.14 13.60
CA PRO A 34 -5.33 23.07 13.78
C PRO A 34 -5.94 21.73 14.20
N LEU A 35 -7.12 21.75 14.84
CA LEU A 35 -7.72 20.58 15.48
C LEU A 35 -8.72 19.82 14.58
N HIS A 36 -9.33 20.45 13.57
CA HIS A 36 -10.40 19.83 12.76
C HIS A 36 -10.00 18.56 12.00
N LYS A 37 -8.70 18.40 11.68
CA LYS A 37 -8.16 17.22 10.98
C LYS A 37 -7.70 16.12 11.92
N ILE A 38 -7.60 16.40 13.23
CA ILE A 38 -7.17 15.39 14.19
C ILE A 38 -8.23 14.28 14.23
N ARG A 39 -7.76 13.05 14.37
CA ARG A 39 -8.59 11.88 14.60
C ARG A 39 -8.13 11.22 15.89
N ALA A 40 -9.06 10.57 16.58
CA ALA A 40 -8.69 9.77 17.74
C ALA A 40 -7.80 8.59 17.28
N PRO A 41 -6.74 8.28 18.03
CA PRO A 41 -5.87 7.16 17.71
C PRO A 41 -6.66 5.85 17.75
N THR A 42 -6.31 4.93 16.86
CA THR A 42 -6.97 3.64 16.79
C THR A 42 -6.42 2.72 17.86
N LEU A 43 -7.20 2.48 18.93
CA LEU A 43 -6.82 1.61 20.07
C LEU A 43 -7.32 0.17 19.91
N SER A 44 -7.34 -0.36 18.69
CA SER A 44 -7.88 -1.70 18.39
C SER A 44 -6.85 -2.83 18.53
N SER A 45 -5.55 -2.50 18.50
CA SER A 45 -4.49 -3.50 18.62
C SER A 45 -4.26 -3.89 20.08
N SER A 46 -4.30 -5.19 20.34
CA SER A 46 -3.96 -5.72 21.67
C SER A 46 -2.48 -5.65 22.00
N ILE A 47 -1.62 -5.48 20.97
CA ILE A 47 -0.16 -5.61 21.09
C ILE A 47 0.53 -4.24 20.95
N ARG A 48 0.07 -3.39 20.03
CA ARG A 48 0.73 -2.11 19.72
C ARG A 48 -0.11 -0.90 20.11
N PHE A 49 0.43 -0.13 21.04
CA PHE A 49 -0.04 1.20 21.43
C PHE A 49 0.54 2.29 20.51
N PRO A 50 -0.27 3.25 20.02
CA PRO A 50 0.16 4.30 19.11
C PRO A 50 0.79 5.50 19.82
N ALA A 51 1.90 5.30 20.55
CA ALA A 51 2.54 6.35 21.36
C ALA A 51 2.98 7.59 20.55
N ALA A 52 3.48 7.41 19.32
CA ALA A 52 3.89 8.52 18.48
C ALA A 52 2.71 9.42 18.05
N GLU A 53 1.55 8.82 17.76
CA GLU A 53 0.32 9.56 17.44
C GLU A 53 -0.18 10.29 18.68
N MET A 54 -0.18 9.63 19.84
CA MET A 54 -0.53 10.23 21.13
C MET A 54 0.37 11.44 21.44
N ALA A 55 1.69 11.32 21.31
CA ALA A 55 2.64 12.41 21.54
C ALA A 55 2.43 13.57 20.57
N THR A 56 2.10 13.28 19.30
CA THR A 56 1.80 14.31 18.29
C THR A 56 0.55 15.09 18.70
N ILE A 57 -0.53 14.39 19.05
CA ILE A 57 -1.77 14.99 19.54
C ILE A 57 -1.50 15.82 20.80
N GLY A 58 -0.76 15.28 21.76
CA GLY A 58 -0.44 15.96 23.01
C GLY A 58 0.37 17.22 22.82
N SER A 59 1.33 17.23 21.91
CA SER A 59 2.11 18.43 21.58
C SER A 59 1.25 19.55 21.00
N LEU A 60 0.26 19.19 20.17
CA LEU A 60 -0.67 20.12 19.54
C LEU A 60 -1.68 20.66 20.57
N LEU A 61 -2.22 19.77 21.40
CA LEU A 61 -3.16 20.13 22.46
C LEU A 61 -2.51 20.95 23.57
N SER A 62 -1.27 20.67 23.98
CA SER A 62 -0.55 21.49 24.96
C SER A 62 -0.53 22.97 24.55
N ARG A 63 -0.11 23.24 23.31
CA ARG A 63 -0.06 24.61 22.77
C ARG A 63 -1.44 25.26 22.74
N TRP A 64 -2.46 24.49 22.39
CA TRP A 64 -3.83 24.98 22.37
C TRP A 64 -4.35 25.28 23.79
N TYR A 65 -4.05 24.43 24.77
CA TYR A 65 -4.42 24.66 26.18
C TYR A 65 -3.77 25.93 26.73
N GLU A 66 -2.48 26.15 26.45
CA GLU A 66 -1.74 27.35 26.88
C GLU A 66 -2.34 28.65 26.32
N GLN A 67 -2.81 28.62 25.07
CA GLN A 67 -3.32 29.82 24.38
C GLN A 67 -4.82 30.05 24.62
N CYS A 68 -5.59 28.97 24.70
CA CYS A 68 -7.04 29.00 24.54
C CYS A 68 -7.78 28.02 25.48
N GLY A 69 -7.11 27.33 26.39
CA GLY A 69 -7.64 26.22 27.19
C GLY A 69 -8.67 26.56 28.28
N SER A 70 -9.37 27.68 28.19
CA SER A 70 -10.35 28.05 29.22
C SER A 70 -11.57 27.10 29.21
N PRO A 71 -12.23 26.87 30.37
CA PRO A 71 -13.42 26.02 30.46
C PRO A 71 -14.52 26.33 29.44
N SER A 72 -14.76 27.63 29.20
CA SER A 72 -15.77 28.08 28.24
C SER A 72 -15.35 27.80 26.79
N ARG A 73 -14.04 27.86 26.49
CA ARG A 73 -13.52 27.59 25.15
C ARG A 73 -13.54 26.10 24.82
N VAL A 74 -13.17 25.23 25.76
CA VAL A 74 -13.26 23.76 25.58
C VAL A 74 -14.69 23.33 25.26
N ARG A 75 -15.71 23.89 25.94
CA ARG A 75 -17.12 23.61 25.61
C ARG A 75 -17.49 24.01 24.18
N ARG A 76 -17.03 25.18 23.72
CA ARG A 76 -17.25 25.63 22.34
C ARG A 76 -16.54 24.75 21.32
N LEU A 77 -15.31 24.31 21.63
CA LEU A 77 -14.56 23.40 20.78
C LEU A 77 -15.30 22.07 20.59
N CYS A 78 -15.76 21.46 21.67
CA CYS A 78 -16.51 20.21 21.59
C CYS A 78 -17.87 20.36 20.91
N ALA A 79 -18.54 21.52 21.05
CA ALA A 79 -19.76 21.82 20.33
C ALA A 79 -19.53 22.00 18.82
N ALA A 80 -18.40 22.63 18.43
CA ALA A 80 -18.04 22.84 17.04
C ALA A 80 -17.48 21.59 16.35
N LEU A 81 -16.76 20.74 17.09
CA LEU A 81 -16.09 19.55 16.60
C LEU A 81 -16.50 18.32 17.46
N PRO A 82 -17.55 17.57 17.07
CA PRO A 82 -18.10 16.47 17.88
C PRO A 82 -17.15 15.30 18.18
N HIS A 83 -16.05 15.18 17.45
CA HIS A 83 -15.02 14.14 17.65
C HIS A 83 -13.95 14.54 18.67
N MET A 84 -13.89 15.80 19.09
CA MET A 84 -12.86 16.28 20.03
C MET A 84 -12.99 15.75 21.45
N PRO A 85 -14.18 15.51 22.05
CA PRO A 85 -14.27 15.05 23.43
C PRO A 85 -13.44 13.78 23.71
N SER A 86 -13.52 12.77 22.83
CA SER A 86 -12.74 11.54 22.98
C SER A 86 -11.24 11.77 22.86
N ILE A 87 -10.81 12.66 21.95
CA ILE A 87 -9.40 13.03 21.77
C ILE A 87 -8.86 13.73 23.02
N LEU A 88 -9.59 14.70 23.56
CA LEU A 88 -9.19 15.46 24.75
C LEU A 88 -9.11 14.55 25.98
N VAL A 89 -10.06 13.62 26.15
CA VAL A 89 -10.04 12.64 27.24
C VAL A 89 -8.83 11.71 27.10
N LEU A 90 -8.60 11.13 25.91
CA LEU A 90 -7.45 10.25 25.68
C LEU A 90 -6.12 10.97 25.94
N ASP A 91 -5.98 12.20 25.43
CA ASP A 91 -4.79 13.02 25.62
C ASP A 91 -4.52 13.31 27.09
N ALA A 92 -5.54 13.80 27.81
CA ALA A 92 -5.42 14.17 29.21
C ALA A 92 -5.06 12.96 30.07
N VAL A 93 -5.69 11.81 29.79
CA VAL A 93 -5.45 10.56 30.51
C VAL A 93 -4.03 10.03 30.27
N TYR A 94 -3.58 10.01 29.01
CA TYR A 94 -2.24 9.49 28.66
C TYR A 94 -1.10 10.39 29.15
N HIS A 95 -1.24 11.71 29.04
CA HIS A 95 -0.20 12.65 29.46
C HIS A 95 -0.28 13.06 30.94
N GLY A 96 -1.25 12.54 31.70
CA GLY A 96 -1.32 12.77 33.15
C GLY A 96 -1.89 14.12 33.55
N ARG A 97 -2.67 14.78 32.69
CA ARG A 97 -3.27 16.10 32.96
C ARG A 97 -4.51 15.95 33.83
N LEU A 98 -4.30 15.65 35.10
CA LEU A 98 -5.36 15.33 36.07
C LEU A 98 -6.37 16.47 36.22
N ASP A 99 -5.90 17.72 36.20
CA ASP A 99 -6.71 18.93 36.20
C ASP A 99 -7.67 18.97 34.99
N VAL A 100 -7.15 18.67 33.80
CA VAL A 100 -7.93 18.57 32.57
C VAL A 100 -8.91 17.40 32.63
N CYS A 101 -8.50 16.24 33.14
CA CYS A 101 -9.39 15.09 33.35
C CYS A 101 -10.57 15.45 34.26
N GLN A 102 -10.31 16.06 35.41
CA GLN A 102 -11.34 16.49 36.36
C GLN A 102 -12.28 17.53 35.75
N PHE A 103 -11.73 18.50 35.00
CA PHE A 103 -12.51 19.49 34.29
C PHE A 103 -13.42 18.87 33.21
N LEU A 104 -12.89 17.95 32.41
CA LEU A 104 -13.64 17.25 31.38
C LEU A 104 -14.74 16.36 31.98
N HIS A 105 -14.47 15.70 33.11
CA HIS A 105 -15.45 14.91 33.86
C HIS A 105 -16.57 15.76 34.46
N ALA A 106 -16.25 16.96 34.94
CA ALA A 106 -17.28 17.91 35.39
C ALA A 106 -18.09 18.52 34.23
N THR A 107 -17.63 18.39 32.99
CA THR A 107 -18.24 19.05 31.81
C THR A 107 -19.02 18.10 30.90
N PHE A 108 -18.58 16.84 30.78
CA PHE A 108 -19.16 15.85 29.86
C PHE A 108 -19.58 14.60 30.63
N ASP A 109 -20.58 13.88 30.10
CA ASP A 109 -20.95 12.57 30.65
C ASP A 109 -19.95 11.50 30.20
N TRP A 110 -19.13 11.02 31.13
CA TRP A 110 -18.12 10.02 30.84
C TRP A 110 -18.69 8.62 30.55
N ASN A 111 -20.00 8.41 30.74
CA ASN A 111 -20.67 7.21 30.26
C ASN A 111 -20.61 7.06 28.74
N GLU A 112 -20.49 8.16 28.00
CA GLU A 112 -20.30 8.14 26.54
C GLU A 112 -18.93 7.58 26.14
N PHE A 113 -17.94 7.59 27.05
CA PHE A 113 -16.57 7.14 26.81
C PHE A 113 -16.28 5.72 27.30
N GLN A 114 -17.29 4.94 27.73
CA GLN A 114 -17.10 3.58 28.26
C GLN A 114 -16.52 2.58 27.24
N ALA A 115 -16.56 2.91 25.95
CA ALA A 115 -15.90 2.13 24.91
C ALA A 115 -14.38 2.32 24.88
N LEU A 116 -13.86 3.40 25.48
CA LEU A 116 -12.42 3.71 25.50
C LEU A 116 -11.74 2.99 26.69
N PRO A 117 -10.57 2.36 26.47
CA PRO A 117 -9.84 1.66 27.52
C PRO A 117 -9.02 2.65 28.38
N LEU A 118 -9.69 3.59 29.07
CA LEU A 118 -9.01 4.71 29.75
C LEU A 118 -8.04 4.27 30.85
N LEU A 119 -8.32 3.16 31.55
CA LEU A 119 -7.39 2.61 32.54
C LEU A 119 -6.10 2.11 31.85
N ASP A 120 -6.22 1.41 30.72
CA ASP A 120 -5.07 0.95 29.94
C ASP A 120 -4.27 2.10 29.37
N VAL A 121 -4.95 3.18 28.93
CA VAL A 121 -4.32 4.40 28.42
C VAL A 121 -3.57 5.16 29.53
N ALA A 122 -4.14 5.23 30.73
CA ALA A 122 -3.47 5.86 31.87
C ALA A 122 -2.24 5.04 32.30
N ALA A 123 -2.35 3.71 32.30
CA ALA A 123 -1.24 2.81 32.55
C ALA A 123 -0.14 2.96 31.48
N SER A 124 -0.50 2.93 30.19
CA SER A 124 0.45 3.11 29.10
C SER A 124 1.06 4.50 29.05
N GLY A 125 0.41 5.51 29.63
CA GLY A 125 0.99 6.84 29.87
C GLY A 125 1.91 6.93 31.08
N ASN A 126 2.04 5.85 31.87
CA ASN A 126 2.73 5.82 33.16
C ASN A 126 2.12 6.82 34.19
N GLN A 127 0.80 7.00 34.19
CA GLN A 127 0.12 8.04 34.98
C GLN A 127 -0.60 7.48 36.22
N LEU A 128 0.16 7.22 37.28
CA LEU A 128 -0.39 6.64 38.52
C LEU A 128 -1.44 7.53 39.20
N ALA A 129 -1.26 8.85 39.16
CA ALA A 129 -2.22 9.80 39.75
C ALA A 129 -3.57 9.79 39.02
N VAL A 130 -3.55 9.76 37.68
CA VAL A 130 -4.77 9.64 36.87
C VAL A 130 -5.42 8.27 37.07
N LEU A 131 -4.64 7.19 37.15
CA LEU A 131 -5.18 5.86 37.48
C LEU A 131 -5.92 5.84 38.82
N GLY A 132 -5.30 6.35 39.89
CA GLY A 132 -5.96 6.43 41.19
C GLY A 132 -7.22 7.29 41.18
N TRP A 133 -7.22 8.37 40.40
CA TRP A 133 -8.41 9.20 40.22
C TRP A 133 -9.52 8.50 39.42
N LEU A 134 -9.21 7.83 38.30
CA LEU A 134 -10.18 7.05 37.51
C LEU A 134 -10.88 5.98 38.36
N GLU A 135 -10.15 5.39 39.29
CA GLU A 135 -10.69 4.41 40.23
C GLU A 135 -11.54 5.05 41.31
N SER A 136 -11.15 6.22 41.81
CA SER A 136 -11.94 6.97 42.79
C SER A 136 -13.33 7.36 42.26
N ILE A 137 -13.46 7.58 40.95
CA ILE A 137 -14.74 7.84 40.27
C ILE A 137 -15.45 6.55 39.81
N ALA A 138 -14.91 5.38 40.17
CA ALA A 138 -15.41 4.05 39.78
C ALA A 138 -15.61 3.89 38.26
N PHE A 139 -14.70 4.47 37.45
CA PHE A 139 -14.77 4.32 35.99
C PHE A 139 -14.73 2.82 35.62
N PRO A 140 -15.66 2.32 34.76
CA PRO A 140 -15.92 0.91 34.62
C PRO A 140 -14.68 0.08 34.28
N ALA A 141 -14.47 -0.99 35.04
CA ALA A 141 -13.32 -1.90 34.97
C ALA A 141 -13.26 -2.79 33.71
N ARG A 142 -13.88 -2.38 32.58
CA ARG A 142 -13.63 -2.99 31.27
C ARG A 142 -12.19 -2.77 30.79
N GLY A 143 -11.43 -1.91 31.47
CA GLY A 143 -10.00 -1.74 31.27
C GLY A 143 -9.16 -2.90 31.81
N TRP A 144 -7.85 -2.82 31.59
CA TRP A 144 -6.80 -3.82 31.89
C TRP A 144 -6.59 -4.92 30.85
N ARG A 145 -7.25 -4.86 29.70
CA ARG A 145 -7.06 -5.85 28.62
C ARG A 145 -5.69 -5.78 27.99
N HIS A 146 -5.14 -4.58 27.91
CA HIS A 146 -3.93 -4.27 27.16
C HIS A 146 -2.89 -3.52 27.99
N ALA A 147 -3.25 -3.02 29.17
CA ALA A 147 -2.39 -2.24 30.05
C ALA A 147 -1.00 -2.85 30.24
N VAL A 148 -0.91 -4.14 30.59
CA VAL A 148 0.37 -4.83 30.81
C VAL A 148 1.20 -4.89 29.51
N VAL A 149 0.58 -5.22 28.39
CA VAL A 149 1.27 -5.33 27.09
C VAL A 149 1.75 -3.96 26.61
N TRP A 150 0.91 -2.93 26.69
CA TRP A 150 1.27 -1.57 26.31
C TRP A 150 2.34 -0.96 27.23
N CYS A 151 2.29 -1.22 28.53
CA CYS A 151 3.37 -0.81 29.44
C CYS A 151 4.68 -1.51 29.10
N ALA A 152 4.65 -2.78 28.68
CA ALA A 152 5.83 -3.52 28.26
C ALA A 152 6.44 -2.95 26.97
N GLN A 153 5.61 -2.63 25.99
CA GLN A 153 6.03 -1.96 24.76
C GLN A 153 6.73 -0.61 25.05
N LEU A 154 6.19 0.18 25.98
CA LEU A 154 6.67 1.54 26.28
C LEU A 154 7.73 1.60 27.39
N ASN A 155 8.21 0.45 27.86
CA ASN A 155 9.21 0.32 28.92
C ASN A 155 8.83 0.95 30.27
N HIS A 156 7.56 0.84 30.66
CA HIS A 156 7.09 1.36 31.95
C HIS A 156 7.26 0.32 33.07
N ALA A 157 8.50 -0.01 33.40
CA ALA A 157 8.83 -1.05 34.38
C ALA A 157 8.17 -0.84 35.76
N ALA A 158 8.20 0.39 36.29
CA ALA A 158 7.58 0.71 37.58
C ALA A 158 6.06 0.58 37.55
N MET A 159 5.41 0.98 36.44
CA MET A 159 3.98 0.76 36.26
C MET A 159 3.68 -0.73 36.17
N LEU A 160 4.47 -1.51 35.43
CA LEU A 160 4.31 -2.95 35.34
C LEU A 160 4.42 -3.66 36.69
N GLU A 161 5.40 -3.29 37.51
CA GLU A 161 5.56 -3.81 38.86
C GLU A 161 4.34 -3.47 39.72
N HIS A 162 3.80 -2.25 39.62
CA HIS A 162 2.56 -1.89 40.30
C HIS A 162 1.35 -2.73 39.81
N LEU A 163 1.19 -2.86 38.50
CA LEU A 163 0.07 -3.58 37.90
C LEU A 163 0.11 -5.09 38.18
N ILE A 164 1.27 -5.71 38.11
CA ILE A 164 1.42 -7.16 38.31
C ILE A 164 1.50 -7.48 39.80
N ASP A 165 2.41 -6.84 40.54
CA ASP A 165 2.73 -7.27 41.91
C ASP A 165 1.75 -6.66 42.94
N HIS A 166 1.21 -5.45 42.70
CA HIS A 166 0.28 -4.81 43.66
C HIS A 166 -1.20 -5.03 43.28
N ARG A 167 -1.54 -5.04 41.99
CA ARG A 167 -2.93 -5.28 41.54
C ARG A 167 -3.23 -6.73 41.21
N GLY A 168 -2.22 -7.59 41.10
CA GLY A 168 -2.41 -8.99 40.77
C GLY A 168 -2.90 -9.22 39.34
N LEU A 169 -2.59 -8.30 38.41
CA LEU A 169 -2.90 -8.52 36.99
C LEU A 169 -2.05 -9.66 36.43
N LEU A 170 -2.64 -10.46 35.55
CA LEU A 170 -1.94 -11.53 34.85
C LEU A 170 -0.87 -10.94 33.92
N CYS A 171 0.28 -11.63 33.84
CA CYS A 171 1.36 -11.29 32.92
C CYS A 171 1.29 -12.19 31.67
N PRO A 172 0.59 -11.77 30.59
CA PRO A 172 0.52 -12.57 29.37
C PRO A 172 1.88 -12.68 28.68
N SER A 173 2.08 -13.73 27.89
CA SER A 173 3.29 -13.89 27.06
C SER A 173 3.50 -12.72 26.10
N ASP A 174 2.40 -12.13 25.63
CA ASP A 174 2.40 -10.97 24.71
C ASP A 174 3.14 -9.77 25.30
N ALA A 175 3.24 -9.65 26.63
CA ALA A 175 4.03 -8.60 27.27
C ALA A 175 5.54 -8.80 27.03
N ALA A 176 6.02 -10.05 27.13
CA ALA A 176 7.41 -10.37 26.81
C ALA A 176 7.68 -10.16 25.31
N ASP A 177 6.75 -10.57 24.45
CA ASP A 177 6.86 -10.37 23.01
C ASP A 177 6.91 -8.85 22.66
N ALA A 178 6.08 -8.02 23.29
CA ALA A 178 6.08 -6.57 23.09
C ALA A 178 7.37 -5.89 23.60
N ALA A 179 7.94 -6.36 24.72
CA ALA A 179 9.23 -5.87 25.22
C ALA A 179 10.38 -6.25 24.27
N ALA A 180 10.34 -7.45 23.70
CA ALA A 180 11.31 -7.91 22.70
C ALA A 180 11.23 -7.11 21.40
N ALA A 181 10.01 -6.88 20.89
CA ALA A 181 9.75 -6.07 19.71
C ALA A 181 10.21 -4.61 19.85
N SER A 182 10.26 -4.09 21.08
CA SER A 182 10.57 -2.69 21.37
C SER A 182 12.01 -2.46 21.86
N GLY A 183 12.83 -3.51 21.96
CA GLY A 183 14.25 -3.37 22.30
C GLY A 183 14.54 -3.26 23.80
N HIS A 184 13.61 -3.65 24.68
CA HIS A 184 13.77 -3.47 26.13
C HIS A 184 14.34 -4.73 26.81
N LEU A 185 15.62 -5.03 26.58
CA LEU A 185 16.27 -6.27 27.08
C LEU A 185 16.14 -6.46 28.60
N ALA A 186 16.38 -5.42 29.40
CA ALA A 186 16.30 -5.51 30.86
C ALA A 186 14.86 -5.80 31.33
N LEU A 187 13.87 -5.18 30.69
CA LEU A 187 12.47 -5.43 31.00
C LEU A 187 12.04 -6.82 30.55
N LEU A 188 12.50 -7.27 29.37
CA LEU A 188 12.26 -8.62 28.87
C LEU A 188 12.82 -9.67 29.84
N GLN A 189 14.03 -9.49 30.35
CA GLN A 189 14.64 -10.36 31.37
C GLN A 189 13.75 -10.46 32.62
N TRP A 190 13.24 -9.32 33.08
CA TRP A 190 12.31 -9.28 34.22
C TRP A 190 10.97 -9.97 33.92
N LEU A 191 10.36 -9.72 32.76
CA LEU A 191 9.09 -10.35 32.35
C LEU A 191 9.24 -11.88 32.24
N LEU A 192 10.37 -12.37 31.70
CA LEU A 192 10.64 -13.81 31.57
C LEU A 192 10.87 -14.54 32.91
N THR A 193 10.91 -13.82 34.04
CA THR A 193 10.84 -14.44 35.38
C THR A 193 9.41 -14.78 35.78
N ARG A 194 8.41 -14.17 35.13
CA ARG A 194 6.98 -14.26 35.47
C ARG A 194 6.14 -14.89 34.37
N THR A 195 6.61 -14.86 33.13
CA THR A 195 5.91 -15.41 31.97
C THR A 195 6.88 -16.04 30.97
N THR A 196 6.33 -16.66 29.93
CA THR A 196 7.08 -17.18 28.78
C THR A 196 6.91 -16.26 27.58
N CYS A 197 7.85 -16.26 26.63
CA CYS A 197 7.65 -15.62 25.32
C CYS A 197 7.19 -16.63 24.27
N SER A 198 6.54 -16.13 23.21
CA SER A 198 6.22 -16.94 22.03
C SER A 198 7.36 -16.85 21.02
N SER A 199 7.23 -17.53 19.88
CA SER A 199 8.14 -17.35 18.75
C SER A 199 8.11 -15.94 18.16
N VAL A 200 7.03 -15.17 18.41
CA VAL A 200 6.88 -13.78 17.96
C VAL A 200 7.94 -12.88 18.60
N ALA A 201 8.37 -13.14 19.84
CA ALA A 201 9.39 -12.32 20.49
C ALA A 201 10.70 -12.25 19.69
N MET A 202 11.20 -13.39 19.20
CA MET A 202 12.43 -13.41 18.41
C MET A 202 12.20 -12.90 16.98
N ASP A 203 11.04 -13.19 16.39
CA ASP A 203 10.67 -12.69 15.06
C ASP A 203 10.60 -11.15 15.04
N ASP A 204 9.91 -10.55 16.01
CA ASP A 204 9.77 -9.10 16.12
C ASP A 204 11.06 -8.42 16.56
N ALA A 205 11.84 -9.01 17.49
CA ALA A 205 13.17 -8.50 17.82
C ALA A 205 14.08 -8.48 16.59
N ALA A 206 13.99 -9.51 15.74
CA ALA A 206 14.73 -9.56 14.50
C ALA A 206 14.25 -8.52 13.46
N ALA A 207 12.93 -8.33 13.35
CA ALA A 207 12.31 -7.34 12.47
C ALA A 207 12.69 -5.89 12.80
N HIS A 208 13.04 -5.59 14.05
CA HIS A 208 13.44 -4.26 14.52
C HIS A 208 14.95 -4.13 14.81
N GLY A 209 15.74 -5.17 14.53
CA GLY A 209 17.20 -5.11 14.61
C GLY A 209 17.78 -5.22 16.02
N HIS A 210 17.07 -5.81 16.97
CA HIS A 210 17.52 -5.97 18.35
C HIS A 210 18.39 -7.23 18.53
N LEU A 211 19.64 -7.17 18.04
CA LEU A 211 20.57 -8.31 18.08
C LEU A 211 20.81 -8.84 19.49
N ASP A 212 20.97 -7.96 20.48
CA ASP A 212 21.15 -8.31 21.89
C ASP A 212 20.00 -9.17 22.43
N ILE A 213 18.76 -8.84 22.07
CA ILE A 213 17.57 -9.60 22.40
C ILE A 213 17.53 -10.92 21.63
N VAL A 214 17.85 -10.92 20.34
CA VAL A 214 17.88 -12.15 19.52
C VAL A 214 18.88 -13.15 20.09
N VAL A 215 20.08 -12.70 20.45
CA VAL A 215 21.12 -13.53 21.09
C VAL A 215 20.61 -14.05 22.45
N PHE A 216 20.09 -13.17 23.29
CA PHE A 216 19.57 -13.55 24.60
C PHE A 216 18.44 -14.59 24.53
N LEU A 217 17.50 -14.43 23.60
CA LEU A 217 16.42 -15.38 23.37
C LEU A 217 16.95 -16.71 22.81
N HIS A 218 17.94 -16.67 21.92
CA HIS A 218 18.60 -17.86 21.39
C HIS A 218 19.28 -18.68 22.49
N ASP A 219 20.05 -18.03 23.37
CA ASP A 219 20.76 -18.69 24.47
C ASP A 219 19.81 -19.37 25.48
N ARG A 220 18.57 -18.86 25.59
CA ARG A 220 17.51 -19.48 26.39
C ARG A 220 16.76 -20.62 25.67
N GLY A 221 17.13 -20.93 24.43
CA GLY A 221 16.46 -21.95 23.61
C GLY A 221 15.07 -21.53 23.12
N ALA A 222 14.78 -20.22 23.04
CA ALA A 222 13.54 -19.74 22.48
C ALA A 222 13.44 -20.10 20.99
N ARG A 223 12.24 -20.41 20.54
CA ARG A 223 11.96 -20.71 19.12
C ARG A 223 11.81 -19.41 18.34
N CYS A 224 12.10 -19.45 17.05
CA CYS A 224 11.71 -18.41 16.09
C CYS A 224 11.04 -19.07 14.90
N SER A 225 10.29 -18.29 14.12
CA SER A 225 9.76 -18.78 12.85
C SER A 225 10.72 -18.46 11.69
N ARG A 226 10.29 -18.79 10.47
CA ARG A 226 10.99 -18.38 9.25
C ARG A 226 10.91 -16.86 9.01
N HIS A 227 9.99 -16.19 9.70
CA HIS A 227 9.79 -14.75 9.57
C HIS A 227 10.96 -13.95 10.15
N ALA A 228 11.60 -14.41 11.23
CA ALA A 228 12.76 -13.73 11.82
C ALA A 228 13.83 -13.34 10.79
N LEU A 229 14.26 -14.28 9.95
CA LEU A 229 15.28 -13.98 8.93
C LEU A 229 14.73 -13.07 7.83
N SER A 230 13.52 -13.35 7.33
CA SER A 230 12.95 -12.54 6.25
C SER A 230 12.66 -11.10 6.68
N ASP A 231 12.23 -10.89 7.92
CA ASP A 231 11.88 -9.56 8.43
C ASP A 231 13.13 -8.78 8.85
N ALA A 232 14.15 -9.44 9.42
CA ALA A 232 15.47 -8.83 9.60
C ALA A 232 16.06 -8.34 8.28
N LEU A 233 15.94 -9.13 7.20
CA LEU A 233 16.44 -8.74 5.89
C LEU A 233 15.62 -7.62 5.24
N LYS A 234 14.30 -7.57 5.43
CA LYS A 234 13.48 -6.41 5.00
C LYS A 234 13.90 -5.12 5.71
N GLY A 235 14.22 -5.21 7.00
CA GLY A 235 14.71 -4.08 7.81
C GLY A 235 16.19 -3.77 7.60
N HIS A 236 16.90 -4.52 6.75
CA HIS A 236 18.34 -4.40 6.52
C HIS A 236 19.17 -4.56 7.81
N HIS A 237 18.67 -5.36 8.75
CA HIS A 237 19.34 -5.70 10.01
C HIS A 237 20.35 -6.82 9.77
N TRP A 238 21.46 -6.48 9.09
CA TRP A 238 22.45 -7.44 8.60
C TRP A 238 23.12 -8.25 9.70
N ASP A 239 23.36 -7.64 10.85
CA ASP A 239 23.97 -8.26 12.03
C ASP A 239 23.06 -9.35 12.63
N VAL A 240 21.77 -9.05 12.78
CA VAL A 240 20.74 -10.03 13.12
C VAL A 240 20.66 -11.13 12.07
N ALA A 241 20.60 -10.78 10.79
CA ALA A 241 20.51 -11.76 9.71
C ALA A 241 21.73 -12.70 9.69
N ARG A 242 22.95 -12.19 9.92
CA ARG A 242 24.16 -13.02 10.06
C ARG A 242 24.05 -13.99 11.21
N PHE A 243 23.60 -13.49 12.37
CA PHE A 243 23.42 -14.32 13.55
C PHE A 243 22.41 -15.46 13.29
N LEU A 244 21.25 -15.13 12.72
CA LEU A 244 20.19 -16.10 12.43
C LEU A 244 20.65 -17.18 11.45
N VAL A 245 21.34 -16.81 10.36
CA VAL A 245 21.85 -17.78 9.37
C VAL A 245 22.91 -18.71 9.98
N ALA A 246 23.75 -18.19 10.87
CA ALA A 246 24.82 -18.98 11.49
C ALA A 246 24.34 -19.92 12.60
N HIS A 247 23.31 -19.53 13.37
CA HIS A 247 22.91 -20.22 14.60
C HIS A 247 21.51 -20.86 14.59
N ARG A 248 20.70 -20.60 13.56
CA ARG A 248 19.30 -21.08 13.50
C ARG A 248 19.06 -21.95 12.28
N THR A 249 18.31 -23.02 12.48
CA THR A 249 17.95 -23.98 11.41
C THR A 249 16.72 -23.55 10.61
N GLU A 250 15.91 -22.67 11.17
CA GLU A 250 14.68 -22.15 10.57
C GLU A 250 14.96 -21.16 9.42
N GLY A 251 16.22 -20.71 9.26
CA GLY A 251 16.70 -19.66 8.36
C GLY A 251 16.43 -19.88 6.86
N VAL A 252 17.48 -20.00 6.04
CA VAL A 252 17.33 -20.04 4.57
C VAL A 252 16.55 -21.28 4.14
N PHE A 253 15.34 -21.08 3.59
CA PHE A 253 14.44 -22.14 3.12
C PHE A 253 14.36 -22.22 1.58
N PRO A 254 13.83 -23.29 0.97
CA PRO A 254 13.88 -23.47 -0.48
C PRO A 254 13.22 -22.35 -1.31
N GLN A 255 12.19 -21.69 -0.77
CA GLN A 255 11.51 -20.58 -1.45
C GLN A 255 12.17 -19.21 -1.24
N PHE A 256 13.27 -19.14 -0.47
CA PHE A 256 13.95 -17.88 -0.14
C PHE A 256 14.42 -17.12 -1.37
N PRO A 257 15.06 -17.76 -2.38
CA PRO A 257 15.52 -17.03 -3.56
C PRO A 257 14.38 -16.44 -4.40
N THR A 258 13.22 -17.10 -4.44
CA THR A 258 12.01 -16.55 -5.07
C THR A 258 11.48 -15.35 -4.28
N TRP A 259 11.56 -15.37 -2.95
CA TRP A 259 11.20 -14.22 -2.13
C TRP A 259 12.10 -13.01 -2.42
N VAL A 260 13.42 -13.22 -2.56
CA VAL A 260 14.38 -12.17 -2.98
C VAL A 260 14.05 -11.64 -4.38
N ALA A 261 13.70 -12.53 -5.31
CA ALA A 261 13.25 -12.13 -6.65
C ALA A 261 12.03 -11.21 -6.58
N ARG A 262 11.11 -11.46 -5.65
CA ARG A 262 9.88 -10.67 -5.48
C ARG A 262 10.12 -9.34 -4.78
N SER A 263 11.04 -9.29 -3.82
CA SER A 263 11.39 -8.03 -3.14
C SER A 263 12.13 -7.07 -4.07
N GLY A 264 12.93 -7.58 -5.01
CA GLY A 264 13.77 -6.76 -5.89
C GLY A 264 15.01 -6.18 -5.20
N ASP A 265 15.26 -6.60 -3.96
CA ASP A 265 16.31 -6.04 -3.11
C ASP A 265 17.68 -6.66 -3.42
N VAL A 266 18.53 -5.87 -4.07
CA VAL A 266 19.87 -6.29 -4.49
C VAL A 266 20.82 -6.46 -3.32
N ASP A 267 20.67 -5.65 -2.26
CA ASP A 267 21.54 -5.73 -1.10
C ASP A 267 21.27 -7.01 -0.31
N VAL A 268 20.00 -7.39 -0.19
CA VAL A 268 19.62 -8.71 0.34
C VAL A 268 20.18 -9.83 -0.52
N ALA A 269 20.07 -9.73 -1.86
CA ALA A 269 20.62 -10.75 -2.77
C ALA A 269 22.15 -10.91 -2.62
N ARG A 270 22.88 -9.79 -2.53
CA ARG A 270 24.33 -9.76 -2.31
C ARG A 270 24.69 -10.39 -0.98
N PHE A 271 24.05 -9.94 0.10
CA PHE A 271 24.27 -10.44 1.45
C PHE A 271 24.13 -11.96 1.52
N LEU A 272 23.05 -12.49 0.95
CA LEU A 272 22.78 -13.92 0.96
C LEU A 272 23.77 -14.71 0.10
N HIS A 273 24.19 -14.16 -1.03
CA HIS A 273 25.18 -14.80 -1.89
C HIS A 273 26.56 -14.91 -1.24
N GLU A 274 26.93 -13.91 -0.44
CA GLU A 274 28.17 -13.93 0.35
C GLU A 274 28.08 -14.88 1.56
N LEU A 275 26.93 -14.89 2.24
CA LEU A 275 26.77 -15.60 3.51
C LEU A 275 26.36 -17.06 3.35
N SER A 276 25.70 -17.40 2.25
CA SER A 276 25.12 -18.72 2.03
C SER A 276 25.35 -19.19 0.60
N SER A 277 25.57 -20.50 0.42
CA SER A 277 25.70 -21.13 -0.89
C SER A 277 24.33 -21.26 -1.59
N ILE A 278 23.59 -20.16 -1.71
CA ILE A 278 22.29 -20.15 -2.39
C ILE A 278 22.50 -20.47 -3.87
N ARG A 279 21.72 -21.44 -4.34
CA ARG A 279 21.64 -21.75 -5.77
C ARG A 279 20.61 -20.82 -6.42
N TRP A 280 21.11 -19.84 -7.16
CA TRP A 280 20.30 -19.06 -8.10
C TRP A 280 19.89 -19.95 -9.28
N THR A 281 18.68 -19.78 -9.78
CA THR A 281 18.07 -20.53 -10.89
C THR A 281 17.54 -19.55 -11.94
N THR A 282 17.26 -20.03 -13.15
CA THR A 282 16.72 -19.17 -14.22
C THR A 282 15.39 -18.56 -13.82
N GLN A 283 14.53 -19.33 -13.14
CA GLN A 283 13.23 -18.89 -12.66
C GLN A 283 13.31 -17.66 -11.74
N ILE A 284 14.39 -17.50 -10.97
CA ILE A 284 14.57 -16.34 -10.09
C ILE A 284 14.83 -15.07 -10.90
N MET A 285 15.67 -15.17 -11.94
CA MET A 285 15.91 -14.05 -12.85
C MET A 285 14.68 -13.74 -13.70
N ASP A 286 13.92 -14.77 -14.12
CA ASP A 286 12.65 -14.62 -14.84
C ASP A 286 11.59 -13.90 -13.97
N GLU A 287 11.46 -14.28 -12.70
CA GLU A 287 10.55 -13.63 -11.74
C GLU A 287 10.95 -12.17 -11.50
N ALA A 288 12.24 -11.90 -11.24
CA ALA A 288 12.74 -10.54 -11.04
C ALA A 288 12.52 -9.65 -12.29
N ALA A 289 12.75 -10.20 -13.49
CA ALA A 289 12.46 -9.51 -14.75
C ALA A 289 10.96 -9.24 -14.92
N SER A 290 10.12 -10.20 -14.57
CA SER A 290 8.66 -10.05 -14.60
C SER A 290 8.12 -9.02 -13.62
N LEU A 291 8.91 -8.59 -12.62
CA LEU A 291 8.51 -7.56 -11.65
C LEU A 291 9.19 -6.21 -11.90
N GLY A 292 10.04 -6.12 -12.94
CA GLY A 292 10.68 -4.88 -13.33
C GLY A 292 11.94 -4.55 -12.53
N HIS A 293 12.48 -5.49 -11.76
CA HIS A 293 13.61 -5.26 -10.86
C HIS A 293 14.95 -5.27 -11.60
N LEU A 294 15.21 -4.25 -12.44
CA LEU A 294 16.39 -4.16 -13.30
C LEU A 294 17.70 -4.36 -12.53
N ALA A 295 17.88 -3.68 -11.40
CA ALA A 295 19.12 -3.75 -10.62
C ALA A 295 19.39 -5.19 -10.14
N LEU A 296 18.35 -5.92 -9.72
CA LEU A 296 18.46 -7.32 -9.33
C LEU A 296 18.74 -8.22 -10.53
N VAL A 297 18.12 -7.97 -11.68
CA VAL A 297 18.38 -8.70 -12.93
C VAL A 297 19.84 -8.51 -13.38
N GLN A 298 20.38 -7.29 -13.33
CA GLN A 298 21.79 -7.00 -13.66
C GLN A 298 22.76 -7.69 -12.69
N TRP A 299 22.43 -7.67 -11.41
CA TRP A 299 23.24 -8.32 -10.39
C TRP A 299 23.22 -9.85 -10.54
N LEU A 300 22.05 -10.47 -10.71
CA LEU A 300 21.90 -11.90 -10.97
C LEU A 300 22.63 -12.32 -12.26
N HIS A 301 22.56 -11.50 -13.31
CA HIS A 301 23.26 -11.74 -14.56
C HIS A 301 24.77 -11.84 -14.39
N SER A 302 25.36 -10.97 -13.56
CA SER A 302 26.81 -10.88 -13.36
C SER A 302 27.35 -11.91 -12.36
N HIS A 303 26.52 -12.38 -11.42
CA HIS A 303 26.94 -13.25 -10.31
C HIS A 303 26.38 -14.68 -10.37
N SER A 304 25.50 -14.99 -11.32
CA SER A 304 24.97 -16.34 -11.54
C SER A 304 25.18 -16.79 -13.00
N PRO A 305 25.80 -17.96 -13.22
CA PRO A 305 25.98 -18.50 -14.57
C PRO A 305 24.66 -18.96 -15.20
N VAL A 306 23.56 -19.03 -14.42
CA VAL A 306 22.31 -19.67 -14.83
C VAL A 306 21.53 -18.83 -15.84
N GLY A 307 21.61 -17.49 -15.73
CA GLY A 307 20.92 -16.60 -16.67
C GLY A 307 19.40 -16.58 -16.54
N CYS A 308 18.72 -16.28 -17.64
CA CYS A 308 17.27 -16.20 -17.75
C CYS A 308 16.78 -17.00 -18.97
N THR A 309 15.50 -17.37 -18.95
CA THR A 309 14.82 -17.96 -20.12
C THR A 309 14.14 -16.88 -20.96
N THR A 310 13.48 -17.26 -22.05
CA THR A 310 12.66 -16.34 -22.86
C THR A 310 11.48 -15.76 -22.06
N VAL A 311 11.05 -16.48 -21.02
CA VAL A 311 9.96 -16.07 -20.12
C VAL A 311 10.24 -14.72 -19.44
N ALA A 312 11.51 -14.44 -19.12
CA ALA A 312 11.92 -13.13 -18.59
C ALA A 312 11.56 -11.98 -19.54
N MET A 313 11.87 -12.15 -20.84
CA MET A 313 11.58 -11.16 -21.87
C MET A 313 10.07 -11.00 -22.05
N ASP A 314 9.36 -12.12 -22.18
CA ASP A 314 7.93 -12.13 -22.46
C ASP A 314 7.14 -11.44 -21.34
N TYR A 315 7.43 -11.75 -20.08
CA TYR A 315 6.73 -11.12 -18.95
C TYR A 315 7.18 -9.68 -18.68
N ALA A 316 8.47 -9.36 -18.86
CA ALA A 316 8.94 -7.97 -18.76
C ALA A 316 8.25 -7.09 -19.80
N ALA A 317 8.11 -7.59 -21.03
CA ALA A 317 7.41 -6.89 -22.11
C ALA A 317 5.89 -6.82 -21.87
N ALA A 318 5.27 -7.91 -21.42
CA ALA A 318 3.85 -7.98 -21.09
C ALA A 318 3.42 -7.00 -19.99
N LYS A 319 4.32 -6.64 -19.08
CA LYS A 319 4.08 -5.69 -17.98
C LYS A 319 4.70 -4.31 -18.18
N GLY A 320 5.37 -4.10 -19.31
CA GLY A 320 5.88 -2.78 -19.70
C GLY A 320 7.20 -2.38 -19.05
N HIS A 321 7.99 -3.32 -18.55
CA HIS A 321 9.28 -3.06 -17.92
C HIS A 321 10.38 -2.80 -18.97
N LEU A 322 10.34 -1.63 -19.61
CA LEU A 322 11.23 -1.24 -20.71
C LEU A 322 12.71 -1.39 -20.37
N GLU A 323 13.14 -0.93 -19.20
CA GLU A 323 14.55 -0.97 -18.79
C GLU A 323 15.09 -2.41 -18.71
N VAL A 324 14.26 -3.34 -18.20
CA VAL A 324 14.57 -4.77 -18.17
C VAL A 324 14.65 -5.32 -19.59
N VAL A 325 13.68 -5.00 -20.45
CA VAL A 325 13.67 -5.41 -21.86
C VAL A 325 14.92 -4.92 -22.60
N GLN A 326 15.30 -3.66 -22.40
CA GLN A 326 16.53 -3.08 -22.97
C GLN A 326 17.76 -3.88 -22.56
N PHE A 327 17.92 -4.09 -21.26
CA PHE A 327 19.03 -4.85 -20.72
C PHE A 327 19.10 -6.29 -21.28
N LEU A 328 17.96 -6.99 -21.35
CA LEU A 328 17.88 -8.36 -21.88
C LEU A 328 18.22 -8.44 -23.37
N VAL A 329 17.70 -7.51 -24.20
CA VAL A 329 18.00 -7.45 -25.63
C VAL A 329 19.48 -7.18 -25.88
N GLU A 330 20.06 -6.20 -25.17
CA GLU A 330 21.43 -5.74 -25.41
C GLU A 330 22.49 -6.71 -24.89
N THR A 331 22.27 -7.27 -23.71
CA THR A 331 23.29 -8.07 -23.00
C THR A 331 23.25 -9.54 -23.38
N ARG A 332 22.05 -10.11 -23.60
CA ARG A 332 21.87 -11.55 -23.86
C ARG A 332 21.68 -11.90 -25.33
N ARG A 333 21.69 -10.90 -26.24
CA ARG A 333 21.41 -11.07 -27.67
C ARG A 333 20.17 -11.94 -27.92
N MET A 334 19.13 -11.78 -27.10
CA MET A 334 17.84 -12.47 -27.24
C MET A 334 17.03 -11.95 -28.45
N VAL A 335 17.70 -11.53 -29.53
CA VAL A 335 17.11 -10.92 -30.72
C VAL A 335 16.14 -11.88 -31.42
N HIS A 336 16.35 -13.19 -31.29
CA HIS A 336 15.48 -14.23 -31.85
C HIS A 336 14.24 -14.56 -30.98
N CYS A 337 14.10 -13.92 -29.81
CA CYS A 337 12.99 -14.15 -28.87
C CYS A 337 12.19 -12.87 -28.61
N VAL A 338 12.32 -11.86 -29.48
CA VAL A 338 11.68 -10.54 -29.34
C VAL A 338 10.25 -10.52 -29.87
N GLU A 339 9.90 -11.46 -30.76
CA GLU A 339 8.59 -11.51 -31.42
C GLU A 339 7.46 -11.71 -30.41
N THR A 340 7.59 -12.70 -29.52
CA THR A 340 6.59 -12.95 -28.46
C THR A 340 6.50 -11.77 -27.49
N GLY A 341 7.64 -11.21 -27.07
CA GLY A 341 7.69 -9.99 -26.25
C GLY A 341 6.98 -8.79 -26.89
N LEU A 342 7.17 -8.57 -28.21
CA LEU A 342 6.48 -7.51 -28.96
C LEU A 342 4.97 -7.73 -28.95
N VAL A 343 4.50 -8.94 -29.24
CA VAL A 343 3.08 -9.28 -29.21
C VAL A 343 2.51 -9.05 -27.81
N GLN A 344 3.20 -9.46 -26.75
CA GLN A 344 2.75 -9.26 -25.37
C GLN A 344 2.72 -7.78 -24.95
N ALA A 345 3.73 -6.99 -25.31
CA ALA A 345 3.75 -5.56 -25.07
C ALA A 345 2.61 -4.85 -25.81
N ALA A 346 2.36 -5.24 -27.07
CA ALA A 346 1.28 -4.70 -27.88
C ALA A 346 -0.10 -5.08 -27.34
N THR A 347 -0.27 -6.32 -26.87
CA THR A 347 -1.48 -6.84 -26.23
C THR A 347 -1.86 -6.04 -24.98
N ASN A 348 -0.87 -5.64 -24.18
CA ASN A 348 -1.07 -4.91 -22.92
C ASN A 348 -0.92 -3.39 -23.02
N GLY A 349 -0.61 -2.86 -24.22
CA GLY A 349 -0.59 -1.41 -24.47
C GLY A 349 0.72 -0.70 -24.10
N HIS A 350 1.80 -1.44 -23.89
CA HIS A 350 3.10 -0.88 -23.49
C HIS A 350 3.86 -0.30 -24.68
N ILE A 351 3.44 0.90 -25.11
CA ILE A 351 3.94 1.54 -26.33
C ILE A 351 5.45 1.77 -26.33
N ASP A 352 6.06 2.12 -25.20
CA ASP A 352 7.51 2.37 -25.13
C ASP A 352 8.33 1.10 -25.38
N VAL A 353 7.84 -0.04 -24.88
CA VAL A 353 8.41 -1.36 -25.17
C VAL A 353 8.23 -1.71 -26.64
N VAL A 354 7.04 -1.49 -27.20
CA VAL A 354 6.76 -1.71 -28.63
C VAL A 354 7.69 -0.86 -29.51
N HIS A 355 7.87 0.43 -29.21
CA HIS A 355 8.79 1.33 -29.90
C HIS A 355 10.21 0.77 -29.91
N TYR A 356 10.71 0.39 -28.73
CA TYR A 356 12.07 -0.11 -28.58
C TYR A 356 12.28 -1.43 -29.33
N LEU A 357 11.39 -2.41 -29.16
CA LEU A 357 11.51 -3.71 -29.80
C LEU A 357 11.45 -3.62 -31.33
N LEU A 358 10.57 -2.79 -31.88
CA LEU A 358 10.48 -2.57 -33.34
C LEU A 358 11.70 -1.85 -33.92
N HIS A 359 12.44 -1.08 -33.12
CA HIS A 359 13.70 -0.50 -33.56
C HIS A 359 14.82 -1.55 -33.64
N LYS A 360 14.72 -2.65 -32.89
CA LYS A 360 15.74 -3.72 -32.86
C LYS A 360 15.41 -4.88 -33.82
N LEU A 361 14.15 -5.05 -34.21
CA LEU A 361 13.70 -6.07 -35.16
C LEU A 361 13.96 -5.66 -36.63
N PRO A 362 14.21 -6.62 -37.55
CA PRO A 362 14.17 -6.37 -38.99
C PRO A 362 12.79 -5.84 -39.42
N ARG A 363 12.75 -5.02 -40.48
CA ARG A 363 11.48 -4.51 -41.03
C ARG A 363 10.56 -5.67 -41.41
N GLY A 364 9.32 -5.66 -40.89
CA GLY A 364 8.26 -6.63 -41.21
C GLY A 364 8.14 -7.85 -40.29
N ALA A 365 8.99 -8.04 -39.28
CA ALA A 365 8.90 -9.18 -38.37
C ALA A 365 7.76 -9.01 -37.33
N CYS A 366 6.80 -9.96 -37.30
CA CYS A 366 5.72 -10.12 -36.31
C CYS A 366 4.85 -8.89 -35.98
N THR A 367 4.76 -7.92 -36.90
CA THR A 367 3.95 -6.70 -36.71
C THR A 367 2.44 -6.94 -36.87
N GLN A 368 2.04 -7.90 -37.71
CA GLN A 368 0.63 -8.20 -37.97
C GLN A 368 -0.07 -8.81 -36.75
N GLU A 369 0.53 -9.84 -36.13
CA GLU A 369 -0.03 -10.47 -34.94
C GLU A 369 -0.08 -9.47 -33.77
N ALA A 370 0.97 -8.68 -33.58
CA ALA A 370 1.02 -7.65 -32.54
C ALA A 370 -0.07 -6.59 -32.73
N LEU A 371 -0.31 -6.14 -33.97
CA LEU A 371 -1.42 -5.24 -34.29
C LEU A 371 -2.78 -5.87 -33.97
N ASN A 372 -3.00 -7.10 -34.44
CA ASN A 372 -4.27 -7.81 -34.24
C ASN A 372 -4.60 -7.94 -32.74
N LYS A 373 -3.61 -8.28 -31.92
CA LYS A 373 -3.77 -8.38 -30.47
C LYS A 373 -4.00 -7.02 -29.81
N ALA A 374 -3.25 -5.99 -30.20
CA ALA A 374 -3.44 -4.62 -29.72
C ALA A 374 -4.85 -4.11 -30.01
N ALA A 375 -5.36 -4.34 -31.23
CA ALA A 375 -6.72 -3.99 -31.62
C ALA A 375 -7.77 -4.78 -30.81
N SER A 376 -7.57 -6.09 -30.64
CA SER A 376 -8.47 -6.94 -29.85
C SER A 376 -8.60 -6.52 -28.39
N ASN A 377 -7.54 -5.97 -27.81
CA ASN A 377 -7.49 -5.48 -26.43
C ASN A 377 -7.74 -3.97 -26.29
N GLY A 378 -8.03 -3.26 -27.40
CA GLY A 378 -8.36 -1.84 -27.34
C GLY A 378 -7.19 -0.89 -27.12
N GLN A 379 -5.97 -1.30 -27.47
CA GLN A 379 -4.75 -0.53 -27.25
C GLN A 379 -4.54 0.55 -28.32
N THR A 380 -5.35 1.61 -28.27
CA THR A 380 -5.43 2.69 -29.27
C THR A 380 -4.07 3.28 -29.66
N LYS A 381 -3.23 3.65 -28.67
CA LYS A 381 -1.93 4.28 -28.94
C LYS A 381 -0.99 3.35 -29.72
N VAL A 382 -1.00 2.07 -29.38
CA VAL A 382 -0.17 1.06 -30.05
C VAL A 382 -0.66 0.83 -31.48
N VAL A 383 -1.97 0.74 -31.67
CA VAL A 383 -2.60 0.60 -33.00
C VAL A 383 -2.27 1.80 -33.89
N GLN A 384 -2.49 3.03 -33.41
CA GLN A 384 -2.14 4.26 -34.13
C GLN A 384 -0.67 4.28 -34.52
N TYR A 385 0.22 3.87 -33.60
CA TYR A 385 1.64 3.81 -33.88
C TYR A 385 1.99 2.79 -34.98
N PHE A 386 1.40 1.60 -34.94
CA PHE A 386 1.60 0.60 -36.00
C PHE A 386 1.11 1.11 -37.36
N LEU A 387 -0.08 1.71 -37.42
CA LEU A 387 -0.65 2.26 -38.66
C LEU A 387 0.20 3.41 -39.21
N ALA A 388 0.63 4.34 -38.36
CA ALA A 388 1.46 5.47 -38.76
C ALA A 388 2.85 5.03 -39.27
N ARG A 389 3.44 3.98 -38.68
CA ARG A 389 4.79 3.53 -39.01
C ARG A 389 4.86 2.52 -40.16
N LEU A 390 3.81 1.71 -40.37
CA LEU A 390 3.84 0.53 -41.24
C LEU A 390 2.67 0.49 -42.24
N HIS A 391 2.10 1.66 -42.57
CA HIS A 391 0.94 1.86 -43.45
C HIS A 391 0.94 1.07 -44.79
N ARG A 392 2.09 0.58 -45.28
CA ARG A 392 2.19 -0.19 -46.53
C ARG A 392 2.43 -1.70 -46.34
N ASP A 393 2.79 -2.13 -45.14
CA ASP A 393 3.26 -3.50 -44.86
C ASP A 393 2.30 -4.30 -43.95
N ILE A 394 1.17 -3.72 -43.57
CA ILE A 394 0.22 -4.31 -42.63
C ILE A 394 -1.18 -4.36 -43.26
N ASP A 395 -1.85 -5.50 -43.11
CA ASP A 395 -3.27 -5.66 -43.44
C ASP A 395 -4.14 -5.41 -42.19
N PRO A 396 -4.89 -4.30 -42.11
CA PRO A 396 -5.74 -4.02 -40.95
C PRO A 396 -6.99 -4.92 -40.87
N SER A 397 -7.22 -5.80 -41.85
CA SER A 397 -8.43 -6.62 -41.94
C SER A 397 -8.68 -7.50 -40.73
N GLU A 398 -7.65 -8.16 -40.22
CA GLU A 398 -7.75 -9.04 -39.07
C GLU A 398 -7.85 -8.26 -37.76
N ALA A 399 -7.16 -7.12 -37.66
CA ALA A 399 -7.23 -6.24 -36.51
C ALA A 399 -8.64 -5.66 -36.32
N LEU A 400 -9.28 -5.28 -37.42
CA LEU A 400 -10.66 -4.81 -37.46
C LEU A 400 -11.63 -5.92 -37.01
N VAL A 401 -11.52 -7.12 -37.60
CA VAL A 401 -12.36 -8.26 -37.22
C VAL A 401 -12.19 -8.58 -35.73
N ALA A 402 -10.96 -8.55 -35.23
CA ALA A 402 -10.67 -8.81 -33.82
C ALA A 402 -11.27 -7.75 -32.88
N ALA A 403 -11.19 -6.46 -33.24
CA ALA A 403 -11.80 -5.37 -32.49
C ALA A 403 -13.34 -5.45 -32.47
N ALA A 404 -13.95 -5.80 -33.61
CA ALA A 404 -15.40 -5.93 -33.76
C ALA A 404 -15.97 -7.11 -32.95
N CYS A 405 -15.24 -8.24 -32.88
CA CYS A 405 -15.59 -9.40 -32.05
C CYS A 405 -15.46 -9.15 -30.53
N LYS A 406 -14.69 -8.13 -30.11
CA LYS A 406 -14.43 -7.81 -28.69
C LYS A 406 -15.26 -6.65 -28.14
N HIS A 407 -16.29 -6.23 -28.86
CA HIS A 407 -17.17 -5.11 -28.48
C HIS A 407 -16.46 -3.76 -28.37
N ASN A 408 -15.40 -3.53 -29.14
CA ASN A 408 -14.66 -2.27 -29.11
C ASN A 408 -14.99 -1.37 -30.32
N ALA A 409 -16.17 -0.73 -30.28
CA ALA A 409 -16.64 0.14 -31.35
C ALA A 409 -15.72 1.34 -31.61
N SER A 410 -15.12 1.92 -30.57
CA SER A 410 -14.16 3.02 -30.70
C SER A 410 -12.89 2.60 -31.44
N MET A 411 -12.41 1.37 -31.24
CA MET A 411 -11.27 0.83 -31.99
C MET A 411 -11.64 0.56 -33.45
N VAL A 412 -12.86 0.07 -33.72
CA VAL A 412 -13.37 -0.11 -35.09
C VAL A 412 -13.45 1.23 -35.83
N GLN A 413 -13.95 2.27 -35.16
CA GLN A 413 -13.98 3.62 -35.70
C GLN A 413 -12.56 4.15 -35.97
N LEU A 414 -11.62 3.97 -35.05
CA LEU A 414 -10.24 4.39 -35.24
C LEU A 414 -9.58 3.70 -36.43
N LEU A 415 -9.74 2.38 -36.56
CA LEU A 415 -9.21 1.63 -37.70
C LEU A 415 -9.85 2.08 -39.01
N PHE A 416 -11.14 2.44 -38.98
CA PHE A 416 -11.85 3.00 -40.13
C PHE A 416 -11.31 4.38 -40.54
N ASP A 417 -11.16 5.29 -39.57
CA ASP A 417 -10.67 6.65 -39.80
C ASP A 417 -9.23 6.66 -40.35
N GLU A 418 -8.37 5.76 -39.85
CA GLU A 418 -6.96 5.70 -40.23
C GLU A 418 -6.68 4.89 -41.51
N CYS A 419 -7.43 3.81 -41.79
CA CYS A 419 -7.17 2.93 -42.96
C CYS A 419 -8.01 3.29 -44.19
N GLY A 420 -9.06 4.10 -44.02
CA GLY A 420 -9.98 4.52 -45.07
C GLY A 420 -11.06 3.50 -45.42
N PRO A 421 -12.18 3.95 -46.01
CA PRO A 421 -13.38 3.14 -46.23
C PRO A 421 -13.17 1.98 -47.22
N GLN A 422 -12.31 2.15 -48.23
CA GLN A 422 -12.07 1.15 -49.27
C GLN A 422 -11.45 -0.14 -48.73
N VAL A 423 -10.54 -0.04 -47.75
CA VAL A 423 -9.92 -1.22 -47.14
C VAL A 423 -10.98 -2.01 -46.39
N LEU A 424 -11.85 -1.33 -45.66
CA LEU A 424 -12.96 -1.95 -44.93
C LEU A 424 -13.96 -2.63 -45.86
N GLU A 425 -14.35 -1.98 -46.96
CA GLU A 425 -15.24 -2.55 -47.99
C GLU A 425 -14.65 -3.84 -48.55
N ASP A 426 -13.37 -3.83 -48.93
CA ASP A 426 -12.62 -5.01 -49.39
C ASP A 426 -12.61 -6.14 -48.33
N VAL A 427 -12.44 -5.82 -47.05
CA VAL A 427 -12.44 -6.82 -45.96
C VAL A 427 -13.82 -7.46 -45.80
N LEU A 428 -14.86 -6.64 -45.80
CA LEU A 428 -16.24 -7.08 -45.59
C LEU A 428 -16.75 -7.88 -46.80
N GLU A 429 -16.36 -7.50 -48.01
CA GLU A 429 -16.66 -8.23 -49.25
C GLU A 429 -15.89 -9.55 -49.34
N LYS A 430 -14.57 -9.55 -49.08
CA LYS A 430 -13.72 -10.76 -49.19
C LYS A 430 -13.99 -11.79 -48.09
N LYS A 431 -14.23 -11.35 -46.84
CA LYS A 431 -14.46 -12.24 -45.69
C LYS A 431 -15.93 -12.59 -45.47
N GLY A 432 -16.76 -12.41 -46.51
CA GLY A 432 -18.19 -12.65 -46.55
C GLY A 432 -18.72 -13.53 -45.41
N ILE A 433 -19.52 -12.90 -44.53
CA ILE A 433 -20.36 -13.57 -43.52
C ILE A 433 -19.62 -14.11 -42.28
N TRP A 434 -19.14 -13.22 -41.40
CA TRP A 434 -18.84 -13.58 -39.99
C TRP A 434 -19.40 -12.57 -38.95
N MET A 435 -20.46 -11.85 -39.29
CA MET A 435 -21.11 -10.87 -38.38
C MET A 435 -21.85 -11.49 -37.18
N ARG A 436 -21.99 -12.82 -37.10
CA ARG A 436 -22.67 -13.49 -35.97
C ARG A 436 -21.93 -13.34 -34.62
N GLY A 437 -20.70 -12.83 -34.63
CA GLY A 437 -19.91 -12.55 -33.42
C GLY A 437 -19.57 -11.07 -33.20
N PHE A 438 -20.05 -10.15 -34.06
CA PHE A 438 -19.77 -8.73 -33.89
C PHE A 438 -20.75 -8.09 -32.91
N ALA A 439 -20.26 -7.11 -32.16
CA ALA A 439 -21.08 -6.32 -31.26
C ALA A 439 -22.14 -5.49 -32.02
N SER A 440 -23.33 -5.32 -31.43
CA SER A 440 -24.43 -4.53 -31.99
C SER A 440 -23.99 -3.13 -32.41
N ASP A 441 -23.16 -2.50 -31.60
CA ASP A 441 -22.78 -1.09 -31.77
C ASP A 441 -21.73 -0.96 -32.88
N ALA A 442 -20.81 -1.93 -32.98
CA ALA A 442 -19.88 -2.02 -34.09
C ALA A 442 -20.62 -2.30 -35.41
N VAL A 443 -21.61 -3.20 -35.41
CA VAL A 443 -22.45 -3.47 -36.59
C VAL A 443 -23.26 -2.23 -36.99
N ALA A 444 -23.80 -1.48 -36.03
CA ALA A 444 -24.53 -0.24 -36.30
C ALA A 444 -23.63 0.80 -36.96
N PHE A 445 -22.45 1.05 -36.39
CA PHE A 445 -21.45 1.97 -36.96
C PHE A 445 -21.00 1.54 -38.36
N LEU A 446 -20.74 0.25 -38.56
CA LEU A 446 -20.34 -0.28 -39.87
C LEU A 446 -21.45 -0.06 -40.91
N LYS A 447 -22.70 -0.41 -40.58
CA LYS A 447 -23.87 -0.20 -41.46
C LYS A 447 -24.09 1.25 -41.90
N THR A 448 -23.83 2.20 -41.01
CA THR A 448 -23.93 3.63 -41.34
C THR A 448 -22.79 4.10 -42.22
N SER A 449 -21.60 3.51 -42.07
CA SER A 449 -20.37 4.02 -42.68
C SER A 449 -20.04 3.43 -44.06
N CYS A 450 -20.49 2.20 -44.38
CA CYS A 450 -20.27 1.57 -45.70
C CYS A 450 -21.57 1.01 -46.34
N PRO A 451 -22.64 1.82 -46.53
CA PRO A 451 -23.98 1.33 -46.91
C PRO A 451 -24.03 0.45 -48.17
N HIS A 452 -23.08 0.61 -49.09
CA HIS A 452 -22.98 -0.15 -50.34
C HIS A 452 -22.65 -1.64 -50.14
N VAL A 453 -21.91 -1.99 -49.09
CA VAL A 453 -21.60 -3.40 -48.74
C VAL A 453 -22.85 -4.15 -48.26
N TRP A 454 -23.85 -3.42 -47.75
CA TRP A 454 -25.12 -3.97 -47.27
C TRP A 454 -26.26 -3.89 -48.27
N ALA A 455 -26.06 -3.24 -49.42
CA ALA A 455 -26.98 -3.34 -50.53
C ALA A 455 -26.81 -4.74 -51.14
N ALA A 456 -27.84 -5.58 -51.08
CA ALA A 456 -27.83 -6.87 -51.76
C ALA A 456 -27.38 -6.69 -53.22
N PRO A 457 -26.58 -7.60 -53.80
CA PRO A 457 -26.20 -7.47 -55.20
C PRO A 457 -27.49 -7.37 -56.00
N SER A 458 -27.66 -6.27 -56.73
CA SER A 458 -28.78 -6.14 -57.65
C SER A 458 -28.64 -7.29 -58.63
N VAL A 459 -29.56 -8.25 -58.51
CA VAL A 459 -29.70 -9.36 -59.46
C VAL A 459 -29.84 -8.71 -60.85
N ALA A 460 -28.80 -8.86 -61.67
CA ALA A 460 -28.79 -8.53 -63.08
C ALA A 460 -28.68 -9.83 -63.88
#